data_AF-A0A2T2YI86-F1
#
_entry.id   AF-A0A2T2YI86-F1
#
_cell.length_a   1.000
_cell.length_b   1.000
_cell.length_c   1.000
_cell.angle_alpha   90.00
_cell.angle_beta   90.00
_cell.angle_gamma   90.00
#
_symmetry.space_group_name_H-M   'P 1'
#
loop_
_entity.id
_entity.type
_entity.pdbx_description
1 polymer ?
#
loop_
_entity_poly.entity_id
_entity_poly.type
_entity_poly.pdbx_seq_one_letter_code
_entity_poly.pdbx_strand_id
1 'polypeptide(L)'
;MSEFISGQIKQLQATHAKVEKTVTTKPGAPETKVLPDVDWTQELETFNQADINKPALRAAYEITKSTTPDNQIKTTYRKRPGYRDATVEYLEVSVSPEQQVTQIIGKYREDNYLVSSAKDFSLTCAPVNGQNQIMTYQINGTQKTIFFAPLHYQVQAKIR
;
A
#
# COMPACT_ATOMS: atom_id res chain seq x y z
N MET A 1 2.93 10.99 -0.42
CA MET A 1 2.34 9.70 0.02
C MET A 1 2.41 9.55 1.53
N SER A 2 3.58 9.55 2.15
CA SER A 2 3.72 9.37 3.60
C SER A 2 2.98 10.41 4.45
N GLU A 3 2.95 11.67 4.00
CA GLU A 3 2.16 12.71 4.65
C GLU A 3 0.65 12.40 4.60
N PHE A 4 0.15 11.96 3.44
CA PHE A 4 -1.23 11.51 3.29
C PHE A 4 -1.54 10.33 4.21
N ILE A 5 -0.73 9.27 4.21
CA ILE A 5 -0.92 8.09 5.09
C ILE A 5 -0.89 8.50 6.56
N SER A 6 0.04 9.36 6.97
CA SER A 6 0.14 9.86 8.34
C SER A 6 -1.11 10.66 8.75
N GLY A 7 -1.67 11.46 7.85
CA GLY A 7 -2.93 12.16 8.05
C GLY A 7 -4.10 11.19 8.25
N GLN A 8 -4.18 10.15 7.42
CA GLN A 8 -5.21 9.10 7.53
C GLN A 8 -5.11 8.35 8.86
N ILE A 9 -3.92 7.97 9.30
CA ILE A 9 -3.69 7.30 10.60
C ILE A 9 -4.27 8.14 11.74
N LYS A 10 -3.91 9.43 11.81
CA LYS A 10 -4.40 10.34 12.87
C LYS A 10 -5.92 10.43 12.86
N GLN A 11 -6.50 10.53 11.68
CA GLN A 11 -7.94 10.67 11.52
C GLN A 11 -8.68 9.38 11.94
N LEU A 12 -8.23 8.21 11.49
CA LEU A 12 -8.83 6.92 11.81
C LEU A 12 -8.73 6.59 13.31
N GLN A 13 -7.63 6.99 13.95
CA GLN A 13 -7.45 6.92 15.40
C GLN A 13 -8.44 7.84 16.12
N ALA A 14 -8.57 9.09 15.69
CA ALA A 14 -9.48 10.06 16.30
C ALA A 14 -10.96 9.67 16.17
N THR A 15 -11.33 8.98 15.08
CA THR A 15 -12.70 8.50 14.87
C THR A 15 -12.96 7.11 15.45
N HIS A 16 -11.97 6.45 16.08
CA HIS A 16 -12.04 5.06 16.51
C HIS A 16 -12.61 4.14 15.42
N ALA A 17 -12.14 4.35 14.19
CA ALA A 17 -12.62 3.60 13.03
C ALA A 17 -12.37 2.10 13.23
N LYS A 18 -13.31 1.28 12.78
CA LYS A 18 -13.18 -0.18 12.84
C LYS A 18 -12.74 -0.69 11.48
N VAL A 19 -12.19 -1.90 11.44
CA VAL A 19 -11.86 -2.55 10.17
C VAL A 19 -12.40 -3.96 10.10
N GLU A 20 -13.07 -4.28 9.00
CA GLU A 20 -13.39 -5.65 8.64
C GLU A 20 -12.25 -6.18 7.78
N LYS A 21 -11.55 -7.21 8.26
CA LYS A 21 -10.34 -7.75 7.67
C LYS A 21 -10.53 -9.22 7.32
N THR A 22 -10.27 -9.56 6.07
CA THR A 22 -10.24 -10.94 5.56
C THR A 22 -8.80 -11.32 5.25
N VAL A 23 -8.31 -12.40 5.86
CA VAL A 23 -6.96 -12.92 5.66
C VAL A 23 -7.05 -14.33 5.06
N THR A 24 -6.31 -14.56 3.99
CA THR A 24 -6.23 -15.87 3.33
C THR A 24 -4.77 -16.27 3.22
N THR A 25 -4.41 -17.42 3.78
CA THR A 25 -3.06 -18.01 3.66
C THR A 25 -3.18 -19.30 2.89
N LYS A 26 -2.53 -19.47 1.73
CA LYS A 26 -2.68 -20.70 0.92
C LYS A 26 -1.92 -21.87 1.56
N PRO A 27 -2.52 -23.07 1.66
CA PRO A 27 -3.81 -23.52 1.12
C PRO A 27 -5.04 -23.36 2.06
N GLY A 28 -4.92 -22.63 3.17
CA GLY A 28 -5.99 -22.40 4.14
C GLY A 28 -7.18 -21.58 3.61
N ALA A 29 -8.29 -21.67 4.35
CA ALA A 29 -9.52 -20.92 4.07
C ALA A 29 -9.39 -19.43 4.49
N PRO A 30 -10.16 -18.52 3.88
CA PRO A 30 -10.24 -17.13 4.33
C PRO A 30 -10.81 -17.02 5.76
N GLU A 31 -10.19 -16.20 6.60
CA GLU A 31 -10.71 -15.80 7.91
C GLU A 31 -11.10 -14.34 7.89
N THR A 32 -12.36 -14.01 8.23
CA THR A 32 -12.85 -12.64 8.35
C THR A 32 -13.07 -12.27 9.81
N LYS A 33 -12.52 -11.13 10.25
CA LYS A 33 -12.71 -10.58 11.60
C LYS A 33 -12.96 -9.08 11.53
N VAL A 34 -13.83 -8.58 12.40
CA VAL A 34 -14.00 -7.14 12.62
C VAL A 34 -13.15 -6.75 13.82
N LEU A 35 -12.20 -5.85 13.62
CA LEU A 35 -11.29 -5.35 14.66
C LEU A 35 -11.80 -3.98 15.12
N PRO A 36 -12.26 -3.86 16.39
CA PRO A 36 -12.77 -2.60 16.92
C PRO A 36 -11.68 -1.66 17.45
N ASP A 37 -10.51 -2.20 17.79
CA ASP A 37 -9.36 -1.47 18.29
C ASP A 37 -8.17 -1.82 17.37
N VAL A 38 -7.78 -0.85 16.55
CA VAL A 38 -6.83 -1.04 15.44
C VAL A 38 -5.65 -0.12 15.68
N ASP A 39 -4.46 -0.69 15.78
CA ASP A 39 -3.23 0.08 15.62
C ASP A 39 -3.06 0.44 14.15
N TRP A 40 -3.62 1.59 13.76
CA TRP A 40 -3.57 2.10 12.38
C TRP A 40 -2.14 2.37 11.90
N THR A 41 -1.19 2.59 12.81
CA THR A 41 0.22 2.77 12.44
C THR A 41 0.81 1.47 11.92
N GLN A 42 0.58 0.38 12.66
CA GLN A 42 1.00 -0.96 12.24
C GLN A 42 0.22 -1.44 11.02
N GLU A 43 -1.10 -1.20 10.98
CA GLU A 43 -1.96 -1.71 9.92
C GLU A 43 -1.62 -1.09 8.55
N LEU A 44 -1.28 0.19 8.51
CA LEU A 44 -0.92 0.91 7.27
C LEU A 44 0.59 0.95 7.01
N GLU A 45 1.41 0.26 7.80
CA GLU A 45 2.87 0.29 7.70
C GLU A 45 3.38 -0.10 6.30
N THR A 46 2.72 -1.07 5.65
CA THR A 46 3.07 -1.52 4.29
C THR A 46 3.08 -0.36 3.28
N PHE A 47 2.18 0.62 3.44
CA PHE A 47 2.12 1.80 2.58
C PHE A 47 3.23 2.80 2.94
N ASN A 48 3.62 2.92 4.20
CA ASN A 48 4.76 3.75 4.59
C ASN A 48 6.10 3.17 4.11
N GLN A 49 6.25 1.85 4.12
CA GLN A 49 7.45 1.17 3.60
C GLN A 49 7.66 1.39 2.10
N ALA A 50 6.56 1.62 1.36
CA ALA A 50 6.60 1.94 -0.06
C ALA A 50 6.94 3.41 -0.37
N ASP A 51 7.36 4.19 0.62
CA ASP A 51 7.77 5.58 0.40
C ASP A 51 9.11 5.68 -0.33
N ILE A 52 9.02 6.13 -1.58
CA ILE A 52 10.16 6.37 -2.46
C ILE A 52 10.83 7.75 -2.25
N ASN A 53 10.33 8.59 -1.34
CA ASN A 53 10.79 9.99 -1.18
C ASN A 53 12.19 10.15 -0.55
N LYS A 54 12.96 9.07 -0.38
CA LYS A 54 14.34 9.16 0.10
C LYS A 54 15.22 9.88 -0.94
N PRO A 55 16.05 10.87 -0.58
CA PRO A 55 16.89 11.61 -1.54
C PRO A 55 17.76 10.71 -2.43
N ALA A 56 18.29 9.62 -1.88
CA ALA A 56 19.10 8.62 -2.60
C ALA A 56 18.33 7.86 -3.69
N LEU A 57 16.99 7.83 -3.61
CA LEU A 57 16.12 7.09 -4.53
C LEU A 57 15.66 7.92 -5.73
N ARG A 58 15.93 9.24 -5.77
CA ARG A 58 15.42 10.13 -6.84
C ARG A 58 15.80 9.68 -8.25
N ALA A 59 17.02 9.18 -8.43
CA ALA A 59 17.50 8.69 -9.73
C ALA A 59 17.06 7.24 -10.02
N ALA A 60 16.56 6.52 -9.01
CA ALA A 60 16.19 5.12 -9.11
C ALA A 60 14.85 4.89 -9.82
N TYR A 61 14.05 5.95 -10.05
CA TYR A 61 12.72 5.83 -10.62
C TYR A 61 12.58 6.62 -11.91
N GLU A 62 11.90 6.02 -12.89
CA GLU A 62 11.28 6.72 -14.00
C GLU A 62 9.88 7.18 -13.56
N ILE A 63 9.55 8.44 -13.87
CA ILE A 63 8.28 9.05 -13.48
C ILE A 63 7.48 9.34 -14.74
N THR A 64 6.27 8.80 -14.81
CA THR A 64 5.32 9.12 -15.87
C THR A 64 4.04 9.68 -15.26
N LYS A 65 3.44 10.64 -15.96
CA LYS A 65 2.16 11.25 -15.58
C LYS A 65 1.17 11.07 -16.70
N SER A 66 -0.05 10.69 -16.36
CA SER A 66 -1.15 10.51 -17.32
C SER A 66 -2.45 10.97 -16.69
N THR A 67 -3.34 11.52 -17.51
CA THR A 67 -4.71 11.81 -17.09
C THR A 67 -5.60 10.61 -17.42
N THR A 68 -6.39 10.15 -16.46
CA THR A 68 -7.37 9.08 -16.65
C THR A 68 -8.67 9.63 -17.28
N PRO A 69 -9.56 8.78 -17.81
CA PRO A 69 -10.82 9.23 -18.41
C PRO A 69 -11.75 10.03 -17.49
N ASP A 70 -11.62 9.85 -16.18
CA ASP A 70 -12.35 10.56 -15.12
C ASP A 70 -11.60 11.81 -14.61
N ASN A 71 -10.68 12.36 -15.41
CA ASN A 71 -9.87 13.55 -15.11
C ASN A 71 -8.98 13.43 -13.85
N GLN A 72 -8.69 12.22 -13.39
CA GLN A 72 -7.70 12.03 -12.33
C GLN A 72 -6.29 12.14 -12.90
N ILE A 73 -5.37 12.68 -12.12
CA ILE A 73 -3.95 12.69 -12.46
C ILE A 73 -3.34 11.44 -11.84
N LYS A 74 -2.88 10.54 -12.70
CA LYS A 74 -2.12 9.36 -12.30
C LYS A 74 -0.63 9.64 -12.46
N THR A 75 0.12 9.50 -11.37
CA THR A 75 1.59 9.52 -11.38
C THR A 75 2.12 8.12 -11.11
N THR A 76 2.95 7.61 -12.01
CA THR A 76 3.55 6.29 -11.94
C THR A 76 5.06 6.41 -11.75
N TYR A 77 5.60 5.64 -10.82
CA TYR A 77 7.02 5.51 -10.52
C TYR A 77 7.45 4.08 -10.79
N ARG A 78 8.41 3.89 -11.69
CA ARG A 78 8.93 2.57 -12.03
C ARG A 78 10.41 2.50 -11.77
N LYS A 79 10.86 1.47 -11.06
CA LYS A 79 12.27 1.29 -10.75
C LYS A 79 13.09 1.08 -12.02
N ARG A 80 14.18 1.85 -12.16
CA ARG A 80 15.18 1.69 -13.21
C ARG A 80 16.11 0.50 -12.90
N PRO A 81 16.63 -0.19 -13.91
CA PRO A 81 17.67 -1.20 -13.71
C PRO A 81 18.91 -0.62 -13.01
N GLY A 82 19.61 -1.44 -12.23
CA GLY A 82 20.89 -1.08 -11.59
C GLY A 82 20.80 -0.49 -10.18
N TYR A 83 19.61 -0.09 -9.72
CA TYR A 83 19.40 0.47 -8.37
C TYR A 83 19.02 -0.62 -7.37
N ARG A 84 20.02 -1.22 -6.71
CA ARG A 84 19.83 -2.33 -5.76
C ARG A 84 19.17 -1.91 -4.45
N ASP A 85 19.42 -0.68 -3.98
CA ASP A 85 18.86 -0.17 -2.72
C ASP A 85 17.38 0.24 -2.82
N ALA A 86 16.85 0.30 -4.05
CA ALA A 86 15.46 0.62 -4.32
C ALA A 86 14.60 -0.65 -4.26
N THR A 87 13.83 -0.82 -3.19
CA THR A 87 13.00 -2.01 -2.95
C THR A 87 11.63 -1.93 -3.64
N VAL A 88 11.08 -0.73 -3.80
CA VAL A 88 9.82 -0.50 -4.53
C VAL A 88 10.09 -0.71 -6.03
N GLU A 89 9.40 -1.68 -6.66
CA GLU A 89 9.49 -1.96 -8.09
C GLU A 89 8.58 -1.02 -8.89
N TYR A 90 7.40 -0.74 -8.32
CA TYR A 90 6.33 0.04 -8.94
C TYR A 90 5.52 0.77 -7.87
N LEU A 91 5.14 2.02 -8.16
CA LEU A 91 4.18 2.78 -7.37
C LEU A 91 3.33 3.65 -8.29
N GLU A 92 2.03 3.63 -8.08
CA GLU A 92 1.04 4.45 -8.76
C GLU A 92 0.26 5.23 -7.71
N VAL A 93 0.14 6.53 -7.92
CA VAL A 93 -0.68 7.42 -7.11
C VAL A 93 -1.62 8.18 -8.03
N SER A 94 -2.92 7.99 -7.82
CA SER A 94 -3.98 8.71 -8.52
C SER A 94 -4.56 9.78 -7.59
N VAL A 95 -4.78 10.98 -8.13
CA VAL A 95 -5.38 12.11 -7.42
C VAL A 95 -6.54 12.68 -8.22
N SER A 96 -7.58 13.13 -7.52
CA SER A 96 -8.72 13.83 -8.10
C SER A 96 -8.31 15.22 -8.64
N PRO A 97 -9.18 15.90 -9.42
CA PRO A 97 -8.95 17.28 -9.84
C PRO A 97 -8.67 18.24 -8.68
N GLU A 98 -9.24 17.99 -7.50
CA GLU A 98 -9.04 18.72 -6.25
C GLU A 98 -7.74 18.34 -5.52
N GLN A 99 -6.85 17.59 -6.19
CA GLN A 99 -5.57 17.09 -5.67
C GLN A 99 -5.70 16.14 -4.46
N GLN A 100 -6.85 15.49 -4.30
CA GLN A 100 -7.06 14.51 -3.24
C GLN A 100 -6.69 13.10 -3.71
N VAL A 101 -5.96 12.33 -2.90
CA VAL A 101 -5.59 10.94 -3.24
C VAL A 101 -6.86 10.10 -3.39
N THR A 102 -7.00 9.42 -4.52
CA THR A 102 -8.13 8.51 -4.83
C THR A 102 -7.70 7.05 -4.78
N GLN A 103 -6.45 6.76 -5.18
CA GLN A 103 -5.93 5.40 -5.24
C GLN A 103 -4.41 5.40 -5.08
N ILE A 104 -3.91 4.37 -4.40
CA ILE A 104 -2.50 4.03 -4.40
C ILE A 104 -2.38 2.55 -4.75
N ILE A 105 -1.49 2.21 -5.68
CA ILE A 105 -1.15 0.83 -6.03
C ILE A 105 0.36 0.73 -6.02
N GLY A 106 0.92 -0.37 -5.55
CA GLY A 106 2.35 -0.55 -5.66
C GLY A 106 2.79 -1.98 -5.45
N LYS A 107 4.09 -2.15 -5.69
CA LYS A 107 4.80 -3.41 -5.52
C LYS A 107 6.18 -3.13 -5.00
N TYR A 108 6.57 -3.84 -3.95
CA TYR A 108 7.96 -3.87 -3.52
C TYR A 108 8.44 -5.30 -3.31
N ARG A 109 9.76 -5.45 -3.43
CA ARG A 109 10.47 -6.70 -3.18
C ARG A 109 11.70 -6.42 -2.35
N GLU A 110 11.90 -7.24 -1.34
CA GLU A 110 13.12 -7.29 -0.56
C GLU A 110 13.71 -8.68 -0.71
N ASP A 111 14.97 -8.75 -1.11
CA ASP A 111 15.65 -10.01 -1.31
C ASP A 111 17.02 -9.94 -0.64
N ASN A 112 17.27 -10.91 0.25
CA ASN A 112 18.58 -11.16 0.83
C ASN A 112 18.84 -12.67 0.87
N TYR A 113 20.07 -13.03 1.23
CA TYR A 113 20.53 -14.41 1.20
C TYR A 113 19.63 -15.41 1.96
N LEU A 114 18.93 -14.96 3.01
CA LEU A 114 18.15 -15.83 3.90
C LEU A 114 16.65 -15.74 3.63
N VAL A 115 16.17 -14.59 3.16
CA VAL A 115 14.75 -14.25 3.06
C VAL A 115 14.48 -13.44 1.79
N SER A 116 13.41 -13.81 1.09
CA SER A 116 12.82 -13.03 0.00
C SER A 116 11.37 -12.72 0.35
N SER A 117 11.00 -11.45 0.22
CA SER A 117 9.63 -10.96 0.44
C SER A 117 9.19 -10.13 -0.77
N ALA A 118 7.93 -10.29 -1.14
CA ALA A 118 7.29 -9.45 -2.14
C ALA A 118 5.89 -9.11 -1.68
N LYS A 119 5.49 -7.85 -1.85
CA LYS A 119 4.12 -7.40 -1.59
C LYS A 119 3.62 -6.57 -2.75
N ASP A 120 2.47 -6.97 -3.29
CA ASP A 120 1.62 -6.15 -4.13
C ASP A 120 0.53 -5.56 -3.24
N PHE A 121 0.36 -4.24 -3.24
CA PHE A 121 -0.59 -3.56 -2.36
C PHE A 121 -1.43 -2.56 -3.14
N SER A 122 -2.64 -2.32 -2.65
CA SER A 122 -3.51 -1.26 -3.14
C SER A 122 -4.36 -0.69 -2.02
N LEU A 123 -4.72 0.58 -2.13
CA LEU A 123 -5.78 1.20 -1.35
C LEU A 123 -6.65 2.08 -2.24
N THR A 124 -7.89 2.27 -1.83
CA THR A 124 -8.83 3.18 -2.48
C THR A 124 -9.40 4.15 -1.45
N CYS A 125 -9.66 5.36 -1.91
CA CYS A 125 -10.23 6.41 -1.09
C CYS A 125 -11.58 6.86 -1.64
N ALA A 126 -12.43 7.35 -0.75
CA ALA A 126 -13.69 8.00 -1.13
C ALA A 126 -13.90 9.29 -0.32
N PRO A 127 -14.64 10.26 -0.87
CA PRO A 127 -14.91 11.50 -0.17
C PRO A 127 -15.81 11.27 1.04
N VAL A 128 -15.34 11.71 2.21
CA VAL A 128 -16.07 11.74 3.47
C VAL A 128 -15.92 13.14 4.03
N ASN A 129 -17.03 13.86 4.21
CA ASN A 129 -17.04 15.25 4.66
C ASN A 129 -16.14 16.19 3.81
N GLY A 130 -16.07 15.94 2.49
CA GLY A 130 -15.29 16.76 1.55
C GLY A 130 -13.78 16.43 1.50
N GLN A 131 -13.32 15.41 2.21
CA GLN A 131 -11.95 14.92 2.14
C GLN A 131 -11.91 13.43 1.80
N ASN A 132 -11.02 13.03 0.88
CA ASN A 132 -10.83 11.61 0.60
C ASN A 132 -10.21 10.89 1.79
N GLN A 133 -10.87 9.81 2.20
CA GLN A 133 -10.43 8.94 3.27
C GLN A 133 -10.27 7.50 2.74
N ILE A 134 -9.35 6.73 3.32
CA ILE A 134 -9.13 5.33 2.95
C ILE A 134 -10.40 4.53 3.26
N MET A 135 -10.93 3.83 2.26
CA MET A 135 -12.13 2.99 2.40
C MET A 135 -11.77 1.51 2.44
N THR A 136 -10.87 1.10 1.54
CA THR A 136 -10.43 -0.28 1.43
C THR A 136 -8.96 -0.36 1.11
N TYR A 137 -8.34 -1.46 1.51
CA TYR A 137 -7.00 -1.82 1.08
C TYR A 137 -6.86 -3.33 0.90
N GLN A 138 -5.91 -3.71 0.04
CA GLN A 138 -5.53 -5.08 -0.21
C GLN A 138 -4.01 -5.21 -0.22
N ILE A 139 -3.51 -6.31 0.34
CA ILE A 139 -2.10 -6.68 0.31
C ILE A 139 -2.01 -8.15 -0.09
N ASN A 140 -1.32 -8.44 -1.19
CA ASN A 140 -0.95 -9.79 -1.59
C ASN A 140 0.54 -9.96 -1.34
N GLY A 141 0.89 -10.85 -0.42
CA GLY A 141 2.26 -11.07 0.01
C GLY A 141 2.76 -12.45 -0.32
N THR A 142 4.06 -12.53 -0.59
CA THR A 142 4.82 -13.78 -0.62
C THR A 142 6.04 -13.63 0.29
N GLN A 143 6.25 -14.60 1.16
CA GLN A 143 7.44 -14.68 2.01
C GLN A 143 8.10 -16.04 1.85
N LYS A 144 9.38 -16.04 1.49
CA LYS A 144 10.18 -17.25 1.35
C LYS A 144 11.43 -17.14 2.21
N THR A 145 11.67 -18.17 2.99
CA THR A 145 12.94 -18.38 3.70
C THR A 145 13.66 -19.57 3.10
N ILE A 146 14.99 -19.63 3.18
CA ILE A 146 15.80 -20.71 2.55
C ILE A 146 15.38 -22.15 2.92
N PHE A 147 14.79 -22.36 4.10
CA PHE A 147 14.44 -23.70 4.61
C PHE A 147 12.99 -24.13 4.34
N PHE A 148 12.11 -23.22 3.89
CA PHE A 148 10.68 -23.47 3.82
C PHE A 148 10.09 -23.12 2.46
N ALA A 149 8.96 -23.75 2.14
CA ALA A 149 8.16 -23.36 0.99
C ALA A 149 7.67 -21.91 1.14
N PRO A 150 7.47 -21.18 0.04
CA PRO A 150 6.93 -19.82 0.10
C PRO A 150 5.55 -19.79 0.75
N LEU A 151 5.37 -18.89 1.71
CA LEU A 151 4.09 -18.54 2.27
C LEU A 151 3.43 -17.50 1.37
N HIS A 152 2.26 -17.82 0.83
CA HIS A 152 1.45 -16.87 0.08
C HIS A 152 0.24 -16.46 0.93
N TYR A 153 0.08 -15.16 1.12
CA TYR A 153 -1.04 -14.62 1.86
C TYR A 153 -1.69 -13.44 1.14
N GLN A 154 -2.96 -13.23 1.46
CA GLN A 154 -3.74 -12.10 0.99
C GLN A 154 -4.47 -11.50 2.18
N VAL A 155 -4.43 -10.18 2.29
CA VAL A 155 -5.19 -9.38 3.25
C VAL A 155 -6.10 -8.47 2.45
N GLN A 156 -7.38 -8.47 2.77
CA GLN A 156 -8.36 -7.50 2.30
C GLN A 156 -8.99 -6.83 3.50
N ALA A 157 -9.20 -5.53 3.41
CA ALA A 157 -9.75 -4.78 4.53
C ALA A 157 -10.69 -3.68 4.05
N LYS A 158 -11.74 -3.45 4.85
CA LYS A 158 -12.73 -2.41 4.67
C LYS A 158 -12.91 -1.63 5.96
N ILE A 159 -12.68 -0.32 5.89
CA ILE A 159 -12.86 0.60 7.03
C ILE A 159 -14.36 0.83 7.27
N ARG A 160 -14.75 0.91 8.54
CA ARG A 160 -16.13 1.01 9.03
C ARG A 160 -16.30 2.17 10.00
#